data_AF-A0A1Y1Z9G0-F1
#
_entry.id   AF-A0A1Y1Z9G0-F1
#
_cell.length_a   1.000
_cell.length_b   1.000
_cell.length_c   1.000
_cell.angle_alpha   90.00
_cell.angle_beta   90.00
_cell.angle_gamma   90.00
#
_symmetry.space_group_name_H-M   'P 1'
#
loop_
_entity.id
_entity.type
_entity.pdbx_description
1 polymer ?
#
loop_
_entity_poly.entity_id
_entity_poly.type
_entity_poly.pdbx_seq_one_letter_code
_entity_poly.pdbx_strand_id
1 'polypeptide(L)'
;MVENMKSICVIDEKYVSKNRTFYKIENLAKYLSKINCNIYNNKEKKIYHCEKDKFLDVEHNTLFEYKVNSYLTSTDLNIFIPKSNNNNVTFKSKAGLNIDINFFNKATNENTILKVKNHFLKSNIEIYDENKSLIICSVKKDDMLGQNYTIEITEGIDTIFMLIVVIVLINVIKSKKAGVGSASSILV
;
A
#
# COMPACT_ATOMS: atom_id res chain seq x y z
N MET A 1 11.16 -22.13 -18.05
CA MET A 1 11.36 -20.68 -18.27
C MET A 1 10.23 -19.98 -17.54
N VAL A 2 10.52 -19.28 -16.44
CA VAL A 2 9.53 -18.43 -15.79
C VAL A 2 9.44 -17.18 -16.65
N GLU A 3 8.27 -16.86 -17.19
CA GLU A 3 8.06 -15.60 -17.93
C GLU A 3 8.56 -14.44 -17.07
N ASN A 4 9.51 -13.67 -17.61
CA ASN A 4 10.05 -12.49 -16.94
C ASN A 4 8.88 -11.55 -16.65
N MET A 5 8.57 -11.37 -15.37
CA MET A 5 7.66 -10.35 -14.92
C MET A 5 8.16 -9.00 -15.47
N LYS A 6 7.35 -8.33 -16.30
CA LYS A 6 7.64 -6.95 -16.69
C LYS A 6 7.74 -6.12 -15.42
N SER A 7 8.84 -5.39 -15.28
CA SER A 7 9.08 -4.55 -14.12
C SER A 7 7.94 -3.53 -13.92
N ILE A 8 7.62 -3.23 -12.66
CA ILE A 8 6.71 -2.16 -12.28
C ILE A 8 7.56 -0.99 -11.81
N CYS A 9 7.64 0.05 -12.64
CA CYS A 9 8.32 1.30 -12.32
C CYS A 9 7.28 2.43 -12.34
N VAL A 10 7.09 3.09 -11.19
CA VAL A 10 6.13 4.20 -11.10
C VAL A 10 6.91 5.47 -10.79
N ILE A 11 7.62 5.51 -9.68
CA ILE A 11 8.32 6.69 -9.20
C ILE A 11 9.60 6.90 -10.01
N ASP A 12 10.58 6.01 -9.84
CA ASP A 12 11.93 6.11 -10.39
C ASP A 12 12.56 4.72 -10.46
N GLU A 13 13.30 4.44 -11.54
CA GLU A 13 13.95 3.15 -11.77
C GLU A 13 14.93 2.76 -10.65
N LYS A 14 15.53 3.73 -9.96
CA LYS A 14 16.45 3.45 -8.84
C LYS A 14 15.77 2.75 -7.66
N TYR A 15 14.45 2.82 -7.56
CA TYR A 15 13.66 2.15 -6.51
C TYR A 15 13.16 0.77 -6.92
N VAL A 16 13.36 0.38 -8.19
CA VAL A 16 13.03 -0.94 -8.70
C VAL A 16 14.03 -1.95 -8.16
N SER A 17 13.56 -2.85 -7.31
CA SER A 17 14.42 -3.86 -6.69
C SER A 17 14.80 -4.97 -7.67
N LYS A 18 16.09 -5.36 -7.68
CA LYS A 18 16.57 -6.51 -8.47
C LYS A 18 16.28 -7.86 -7.83
N ASN A 19 16.04 -7.87 -6.52
CA ASN A 19 15.75 -9.04 -5.73
C ASN A 19 14.46 -8.82 -4.96
N ARG A 20 13.83 -9.91 -4.52
CA ARG A 20 12.74 -9.84 -3.57
C ARG A 20 13.16 -9.07 -2.31
N THR A 21 12.27 -8.22 -1.81
CA THR A 21 12.53 -7.38 -0.63
C THR A 21 11.51 -7.63 0.47
N PHE A 22 11.95 -7.46 1.71
CA PHE A 22 11.15 -7.68 2.91
C PHE A 22 11.23 -6.46 3.81
N TYR A 23 10.08 -6.06 4.34
CA TYR A 23 9.95 -4.92 5.23
C TYR A 23 9.06 -5.25 6.41
N LYS A 24 9.25 -4.52 7.50
CA LYS A 24 8.35 -4.53 8.65
C LYS A 24 7.82 -3.12 8.85
N ILE A 25 6.50 -3.00 9.02
CA ILE A 25 5.84 -1.77 9.43
C ILE A 25 5.50 -1.89 10.91
N GLU A 26 5.96 -0.92 11.68
CA GLU A 26 5.56 -0.70 13.06
C GLU A 26 4.62 0.51 13.12
N ASN A 27 3.35 0.28 13.46
CA ASN A 27 2.41 1.38 13.66
C ASN A 27 2.61 2.03 15.03
N LEU A 28 2.98 3.30 15.03
CA LEU A 28 3.20 4.11 16.23
C LEU A 28 1.93 4.85 16.68
N ALA A 29 0.89 4.87 15.85
CA ALA A 29 -0.35 5.57 16.18
C ALA A 29 -1.11 4.87 17.31
N LYS A 30 -1.26 5.56 18.45
CA LYS A 30 -2.12 5.11 19.57
C LYS A 30 -3.62 5.11 19.23
N TYR A 31 -4.03 5.90 18.23
CA TYR A 31 -5.42 6.04 17.80
C TYR A 31 -5.60 5.63 16.35
N LEU A 32 -6.74 4.98 16.06
CA LEU A 32 -7.03 4.24 14.82
C LEU A 32 -7.02 5.07 13.52
N SER A 33 -6.96 6.40 13.58
CA SER A 33 -7.25 7.29 12.45
C SER A 33 -6.06 8.05 11.87
N LYS A 34 -4.85 7.96 12.46
CA LYS A 34 -3.68 8.69 11.96
C LYS A 34 -2.60 7.72 11.47
N ILE A 35 -2.07 7.98 10.27
CA ILE A 35 -0.90 7.28 9.76
C ILE A 35 0.31 7.82 10.52
N ASN A 36 0.92 6.96 11.33
CA ASN A 36 2.20 7.21 11.97
C ASN A 36 2.90 5.86 12.12
N CYS A 37 3.88 5.57 11.28
CA CYS A 37 4.57 4.29 11.31
C CYS A 37 6.05 4.38 10.95
N ASN A 38 6.85 3.47 11.52
CA ASN A 38 8.21 3.22 11.09
C ASN A 38 8.24 2.05 10.11
N ILE A 39 9.15 2.12 9.15
CA ILE A 39 9.42 1.03 8.21
C ILE A 39 10.85 0.57 8.41
N TYR A 40 11.02 -0.73 8.62
CA TYR A 40 12.29 -1.40 8.82
C TYR A 40 12.58 -2.32 7.65
N ASN A 41 13.85 -2.45 7.29
CA ASN A 41 14.31 -3.49 6.36
C ASN A 41 14.45 -4.84 7.06
N ASN A 42 14.84 -5.87 6.29
CA ASN A 42 15.12 -7.22 6.78
C ASN A 42 16.27 -7.33 7.81
N LYS A 43 17.03 -6.26 8.05
CA LYS A 43 18.07 -6.18 9.08
C LYS A 43 17.61 -5.40 10.31
N GLU A 44 16.30 -5.20 10.46
CA GLU A 44 15.67 -4.43 11.55
C GLU A 44 16.18 -2.98 11.65
N LYS A 45 16.77 -2.45 10.57
CA LYS A 45 17.17 -1.05 10.51
C LYS A 45 15.99 -0.23 10.05
N LYS A 46 15.63 0.81 10.81
CA LYS A 46 14.67 1.83 10.37
C LYS A 46 15.21 2.49 9.11
N ILE A 47 14.42 2.48 8.03
CA ILE A 47 14.79 3.04 6.74
C ILE A 47 13.85 4.16 6.30
N TYR A 48 12.60 4.14 6.75
CA TYR A 48 11.61 5.16 6.42
C TYR A 48 10.71 5.42 7.62
N HIS A 49 10.05 6.57 7.58
CA HIS A 49 9.00 6.95 8.51
C HIS A 49 7.82 7.52 7.72
N CYS A 50 6.60 7.22 8.14
CA CYS A 50 5.41 7.83 7.57
C CYS A 50 4.65 8.56 8.65
N GLU A 51 4.33 9.82 8.38
CA GLU A 51 3.53 10.66 9.28
C GLU A 51 2.48 11.40 8.47
N LYS A 52 1.21 11.27 8.86
CA LYS A 52 0.06 11.82 8.15
C LYS A 52 0.12 11.41 6.68
N ASP A 53 0.29 12.39 5.81
CA ASP A 53 0.27 12.29 4.35
C ASP A 53 1.69 12.26 3.75
N LYS A 54 2.72 12.02 4.57
CA LYS A 54 4.13 12.10 4.17
C LYS A 54 4.86 10.78 4.35
N PHE A 55 5.74 10.48 3.40
CA PHE A 55 6.71 9.40 3.44
C PHE A 55 8.11 10.00 3.49
N LEU A 56 8.82 9.73 4.57
CA LEU A 56 10.08 10.36 4.93
C LEU A 56 11.21 9.31 4.95
N ASP A 57 12.43 9.75 4.66
CA ASP A 57 13.63 8.96 4.95
C ASP A 57 13.99 8.99 6.45
N VAL A 58 15.09 8.33 6.81
CA VAL A 58 15.59 8.31 8.19
C VAL A 58 16.04 9.67 8.72
N GLU A 59 16.35 10.61 7.83
CA GLU A 59 16.77 11.98 8.13
C GLU A 59 15.57 12.94 8.20
N HIS A 60 14.34 12.43 8.04
CA HIS A 60 13.09 13.18 7.97
C HIS A 60 12.97 14.09 6.74
N ASN A 61 13.75 13.84 5.69
CA ASN A 61 13.51 14.48 4.40
C ASN A 61 12.26 13.88 3.77
N THR A 62 11.37 14.74 3.27
CA THR A 62 10.18 14.29 2.54
C THR A 62 10.56 13.68 1.20
N LEU A 63 10.51 12.35 1.15
CA LEU A 63 10.64 11.62 -0.10
C LEU A 63 9.36 11.79 -0.93
N PHE A 64 8.20 11.62 -0.29
CA PHE A 64 6.88 11.70 -0.94
C PHE A 64 5.83 12.31 -0.03
N GLU A 65 4.82 12.93 -0.65
CA GLU A 65 3.55 13.27 -0.01
C GLU A 65 2.44 12.59 -0.79
N TYR A 66 1.35 12.23 -0.15
CA TYR A 66 0.17 11.67 -0.81
C TYR A 66 -1.07 12.24 -0.17
N LYS A 67 -2.06 12.58 -0.99
CA LYS A 67 -3.37 12.99 -0.50
C LYS A 67 -4.33 11.82 -0.59
N VAL A 68 -5.09 11.55 0.46
CA VAL A 68 -6.21 10.60 0.42
C VAL A 68 -7.50 11.40 0.31
N ASN A 69 -8.15 11.33 -0.85
CA ASN A 69 -9.53 11.81 -1.00
C ASN A 69 -10.48 10.64 -0.76
N SER A 70 -11.23 10.64 0.34
CA SER A 70 -12.25 9.63 0.62
C SER A 70 -13.64 10.22 0.42
N TYR A 71 -14.42 9.71 -0.54
CA TYR A 71 -15.84 10.04 -0.69
C TYR A 71 -16.72 8.88 -0.20
N LEU A 72 -17.91 9.22 0.33
CA LEU A 72 -18.70 8.41 1.27
C LEU A 72 -19.41 7.17 0.68
N THR A 73 -19.50 7.00 -0.64
CA THR A 73 -20.34 5.96 -1.26
C THR A 73 -19.62 5.08 -2.29
N SER A 74 -18.44 5.49 -2.77
CA SER A 74 -17.47 4.68 -3.50
C SER A 74 -16.08 5.14 -3.07
N THR A 75 -15.19 4.20 -2.73
CA THR A 75 -13.82 4.56 -2.32
C THR A 75 -12.96 4.74 -3.57
N ASP A 76 -13.23 5.82 -4.31
CA ASP A 76 -12.30 6.33 -5.32
C ASP A 76 -11.24 7.16 -4.59
N LEU A 77 -10.13 6.50 -4.23
CA LEU A 77 -9.02 7.15 -3.56
C LEU A 77 -7.94 7.47 -4.59
N ASN A 78 -7.69 8.76 -4.77
CA ASN A 78 -6.64 9.24 -5.68
C ASN A 78 -5.40 9.59 -4.86
N ILE A 79 -4.33 8.81 -4.99
CA ILE A 79 -2.99 9.17 -4.52
C ILE A 79 -2.33 10.04 -5.59
N PHE A 80 -2.03 11.27 -5.21
CA PHE A 80 -1.16 12.16 -5.99
C PHE A 80 0.29 12.00 -5.52
N ILE A 81 1.24 11.86 -6.45
CA ILE A 81 2.68 11.75 -6.16
C ILE A 81 3.38 13.06 -6.62
N PRO A 82 3.69 14.02 -5.71
CA PRO A 82 4.07 15.40 -6.05
C PRO A 82 5.35 15.59 -6.86
N LYS A 83 6.19 14.55 -6.99
CA LYS A 83 7.47 14.60 -7.73
C LYS A 83 7.46 13.80 -9.01
N SER A 84 6.30 13.28 -9.42
CA SER A 84 6.14 12.63 -10.71
C SER A 84 5.10 13.40 -11.52
N ASN A 85 5.56 14.09 -12.56
CA ASN A 85 4.74 14.98 -13.40
C ASN A 85 3.56 14.31 -14.12
N ASN A 86 3.24 13.04 -13.88
CA ASN A 86 2.08 12.36 -14.49
C ASN A 86 1.57 11.12 -13.73
N ASN A 87 1.97 10.86 -12.49
CA ASN A 87 1.56 9.63 -11.80
C ASN A 87 0.41 9.87 -10.82
N ASN A 88 -0.79 9.92 -11.36
CA ASN A 88 -1.98 9.69 -10.54
C ASN A 88 -2.13 8.18 -10.33
N VAL A 89 -2.24 7.77 -9.07
CA VAL A 89 -2.53 6.39 -8.71
C VAL A 89 -3.95 6.38 -8.14
N THR A 90 -4.85 5.65 -8.79
CA THR A 90 -6.27 5.61 -8.41
C THR A 90 -6.65 4.24 -7.88
N PHE A 91 -7.15 4.22 -6.66
CA PHE A 91 -7.74 3.07 -6.00
C PHE A 91 -9.24 3.12 -6.26
N LYS A 92 -9.78 2.12 -6.95
CA LYS A 92 -11.21 1.99 -7.20
C LYS A 92 -11.74 0.84 -6.36
N SER A 93 -12.57 1.15 -5.36
CA SER A 93 -13.28 0.12 -4.60
C SER A 93 -14.39 -0.49 -5.46
N LYS A 94 -14.38 -1.81 -5.62
CA LYS A 94 -15.52 -2.57 -6.14
C LYS A 94 -16.39 -3.06 -4.98
N ALA A 95 -17.53 -3.69 -5.27
CA ALA A 95 -18.37 -4.31 -4.26
C ALA A 95 -17.54 -5.23 -3.34
N GLY A 96 -17.72 -5.08 -2.01
CA GLY A 96 -16.89 -5.74 -1.00
C GLY A 96 -15.59 -5.00 -0.67
N LEU A 97 -14.52 -5.75 -0.37
CA LEU A 97 -13.17 -5.24 -0.04
C LEU A 97 -12.18 -5.42 -1.19
N ASN A 98 -12.68 -5.65 -2.41
CA ASN A 98 -11.85 -5.75 -3.61
C ASN A 98 -11.51 -4.34 -4.11
N ILE A 99 -10.22 -4.06 -4.28
CA ILE A 99 -9.72 -2.75 -4.70
C ILE A 99 -8.85 -2.95 -5.94
N ASP A 100 -9.15 -2.18 -6.99
CA ASP A 100 -8.28 -2.05 -8.16
C ASP A 100 -7.35 -0.85 -7.96
N ILE A 101 -6.05 -1.03 -8.19
CA ILE A 101 -5.04 0.03 -8.14
C ILE A 101 -4.62 0.31 -9.58
N ASN A 102 -4.94 1.51 -10.08
CA ASN A 102 -4.67 1.93 -11.45
C ASN A 102 -3.52 2.93 -11.43
N PHE A 103 -2.52 2.75 -12.28
CA PHE A 103 -1.39 3.67 -12.40
C PHE A 103 -0.73 3.54 -13.78
N PHE A 104 0.08 4.54 -14.13
CA PHE A 104 0.94 4.48 -15.31
C PHE A 104 2.27 3.79 -14.97
N ASN A 105 2.60 2.71 -15.68
CA ASN A 105 3.88 1.99 -15.53
C ASN A 105 4.90 2.55 -16.51
N LYS A 106 5.92 3.25 -15.99
CA LYS A 106 6.99 3.85 -16.79
C LYS A 106 7.87 2.81 -17.49
N ALA A 107 8.02 1.61 -16.90
CA ALA A 107 8.85 0.56 -17.48
C ALA A 107 8.24 -0.03 -18.77
N THR A 108 6.90 0.01 -18.90
CA THR A 108 6.19 -0.52 -20.07
C THR A 108 5.48 0.54 -20.90
N ASN A 109 5.48 1.79 -20.43
CA ASN A 109 4.81 2.92 -21.06
C ASN A 109 3.29 2.69 -21.23
N GLU A 110 2.65 2.00 -20.29
CA GLU A 110 1.23 1.63 -20.35
C GLU A 110 0.51 1.81 -19.00
N ASN A 111 -0.81 1.99 -19.04
CA ASN A 111 -1.63 1.96 -17.82
C ASN A 111 -1.76 0.52 -17.33
N THR A 112 -1.43 0.31 -16.05
CA THR A 112 -1.46 -1.00 -15.38
C THR A 112 -2.50 -1.00 -14.27
N ILE A 113 -3.16 -2.15 -14.09
CA ILE A 113 -4.12 -2.39 -13.02
C ILE A 113 -3.61 -3.53 -12.15
N LEU A 114 -3.47 -3.28 -10.86
CA LEU A 114 -3.25 -4.32 -9.85
C LEU A 114 -4.51 -4.55 -9.04
N LYS A 115 -4.71 -5.77 -8.57
CA LYS A 115 -5.84 -6.13 -7.72
C LYS A 115 -5.39 -6.38 -6.30
N VAL A 116 -6.23 -5.97 -5.37
CA VAL A 116 -6.05 -6.22 -3.94
C VAL A 116 -7.06 -7.27 -3.50
N LYS A 117 -6.55 -8.37 -2.95
CA LYS A 117 -7.34 -9.37 -2.25
C LYS A 117 -7.10 -9.20 -0.75
N ASN A 118 -8.17 -8.99 0.00
CA ASN A 118 -8.11 -8.93 1.45
C ASN A 118 -8.82 -10.16 2.03
N HIS A 119 -8.07 -11.00 2.73
CA HIS A 119 -8.63 -12.14 3.44
C HIS A 119 -9.10 -11.68 4.83
N PHE A 120 -10.39 -11.33 4.95
CA PHE A 120 -11.00 -10.77 6.16
C PHE A 120 -10.68 -11.55 7.44
N LEU A 121 -10.69 -12.88 7.38
CA LEU A 121 -10.40 -13.77 8.50
C LEU A 121 -8.91 -13.91 8.83
N LYS A 122 -8.03 -13.76 7.83
CA LYS A 122 -6.58 -13.97 7.99
C LYS A 122 -5.79 -12.67 8.17
N SER A 123 -6.43 -11.51 7.99
CA SER A 123 -5.79 -10.19 8.02
C SER A 123 -4.57 -10.07 7.08
N ASN A 124 -4.56 -10.87 6.01
CA ASN A 124 -3.53 -10.84 4.97
C ASN A 124 -4.07 -10.03 3.79
N ILE A 125 -3.21 -9.16 3.26
CA ILE A 125 -3.47 -8.40 2.04
C ILE A 125 -2.52 -8.93 0.97
N GLU A 126 -3.07 -9.29 -0.18
CA GLU A 126 -2.29 -9.68 -1.35
C GLU A 126 -2.58 -8.70 -2.48
N ILE A 127 -1.52 -8.19 -3.09
CA ILE A 127 -1.57 -7.35 -4.28
C ILE A 127 -1.03 -8.20 -5.43
N TYR A 128 -1.81 -8.35 -6.50
CA TYR A 128 -1.47 -9.22 -7.60
C TYR A 128 -1.81 -8.60 -8.96
N ASP A 129 -1.06 -8.99 -9.99
CA ASP A 129 -1.40 -8.74 -11.39
C ASP A 129 -2.29 -9.90 -11.87
N GLU A 130 -3.58 -9.61 -12.10
CA GLU A 130 -4.56 -10.62 -12.48
C GLU A 130 -4.24 -11.24 -13.84
N ASN A 131 -3.74 -10.44 -14.79
CA ASN A 131 -3.43 -10.93 -16.13
C ASN A 131 -2.35 -12.03 -16.09
N LYS A 132 -1.51 -12.00 -15.06
CA LYS A 132 -0.40 -12.96 -14.86
C LYS A 132 -0.64 -13.94 -13.71
N SER A 133 -1.75 -13.82 -12.97
CA SER A 133 -2.00 -14.58 -11.74
C SER A 133 -0.83 -14.57 -10.74
N LEU A 134 -0.08 -13.46 -10.69
CA LEU A 134 1.17 -13.34 -9.94
C LEU A 134 1.00 -12.42 -8.73
N ILE A 135 1.36 -12.91 -7.55
CA ILE A 135 1.42 -12.10 -6.33
C ILE A 135 2.68 -11.22 -6.38
N ILE A 136 2.46 -9.92 -6.26
CA ILE A 136 3.48 -8.88 -6.37
C ILE A 136 3.91 -8.41 -4.99
N CYS A 137 2.93 -8.29 -4.09
CA CYS A 137 3.17 -7.90 -2.73
C CYS A 137 2.24 -8.68 -1.79
N SER A 138 2.80 -9.22 -0.73
CA SER A 138 2.07 -9.86 0.35
C SER A 138 2.30 -9.08 1.64
N VAL A 139 1.21 -8.77 2.33
CA VAL A 139 1.22 -8.11 3.63
C VAL A 139 0.57 -9.04 4.64
N LYS A 140 1.30 -9.38 5.69
CA LYS A 140 0.84 -10.20 6.80
C LYS A 140 0.80 -9.35 8.05
N LYS A 141 -0.25 -9.50 8.85
CA LYS A 141 -0.36 -8.85 10.15
C LYS A 141 0.35 -9.73 11.19
N ASP A 142 1.26 -9.16 11.97
CA ASP A 142 2.16 -9.92 12.85
C ASP A 142 1.61 -10.13 14.26
N ASP A 143 0.67 -9.29 14.72
CA ASP A 143 0.14 -9.32 16.07
C ASP A 143 -1.40 -9.40 16.10
N MET A 144 -2.00 -9.88 17.20
CA MET A 144 -3.46 -9.89 17.33
C MET A 144 -4.05 -8.46 17.33
N LEU A 145 -3.31 -7.49 17.88
CA LEU A 145 -3.74 -6.11 18.08
C LEU A 145 -3.75 -5.25 16.80
N GLY A 146 -3.15 -5.71 15.69
CA GLY A 146 -3.24 -5.06 14.38
C GLY A 146 -2.39 -3.83 14.19
N GLN A 147 -1.23 -3.81 14.84
CA GLN A 147 -0.33 -2.67 14.79
C GLN A 147 0.86 -2.97 13.89
N ASN A 148 1.36 -4.20 13.86
CA ASN A 148 2.55 -4.55 13.10
C ASN A 148 2.25 -5.39 11.86
N TYR A 149 3.02 -5.15 10.80
CA TYR A 149 2.87 -5.85 9.53
C TYR A 149 4.23 -6.25 8.94
N THR A 150 4.30 -7.47 8.42
CA THR A 150 5.38 -7.92 7.55
C THR A 150 4.96 -7.77 6.09
N ILE A 151 5.84 -7.23 5.26
CA ILE A 151 5.63 -7.01 3.83
C ILE A 151 6.70 -7.76 3.06
N GLU A 152 6.27 -8.49 2.04
CA GLU A 152 7.12 -9.13 1.05
C GLU A 152 6.78 -8.56 -0.33
N ILE A 153 7.78 -8.05 -1.04
CA ILE A 153 7.63 -7.46 -2.37
C ILE A 153 8.50 -8.24 -3.33
N THR A 154 7.89 -8.77 -4.40
CA THR A 154 8.59 -9.50 -5.47
C THR A 154 9.64 -8.60 -6.15
N GLU A 155 10.65 -9.21 -6.76
CA GLU A 155 11.64 -8.49 -7.57
C GLU A 155 11.02 -7.79 -8.78
N GLY A 156 11.73 -6.80 -9.33
CA GLY A 156 11.28 -6.01 -10.47
C GLY A 156 10.26 -4.93 -10.13
N ILE A 157 10.01 -4.68 -8.83
CA ILE A 157 8.99 -3.74 -8.36
C ILE A 157 9.65 -2.51 -7.73
N ASP A 158 9.11 -1.34 -8.07
CA ASP A 158 9.34 -0.08 -7.37
C ASP A 158 8.88 -0.20 -5.91
N THR A 159 9.87 -0.38 -5.04
CA THR A 159 9.66 -0.70 -3.63
C THR A 159 9.02 0.47 -2.87
N ILE A 160 9.37 1.71 -3.21
CA ILE A 160 8.81 2.88 -2.53
C ILE A 160 7.36 3.07 -2.91
N PHE A 161 7.04 2.97 -4.20
CA PHE A 161 5.67 3.01 -4.68
C PHE A 161 4.81 1.96 -3.95
N MET A 162 5.30 0.72 -3.89
CA MET A 162 4.56 -0.38 -3.28
C MET A 162 4.39 -0.19 -1.76
N LEU A 163 5.39 0.35 -1.05
CA LEU A 163 5.25 0.67 0.38
C LEU A 163 4.18 1.74 0.63
N ILE A 164 4.14 2.80 -0.21
CA ILE A 164 3.09 3.84 -0.14
C ILE A 164 1.71 3.22 -0.34
N VAL A 165 1.56 2.37 -1.37
CA VAL A 165 0.32 1.64 -1.65
C VAL A 165 -0.13 0.82 -0.44
N VAL A 166 0.78 0.06 0.17
CA VAL A 166 0.47 -0.78 1.34
C VAL A 166 0.00 0.07 2.52
N ILE A 167 0.67 1.18 2.82
CA ILE A 167 0.32 2.06 3.94
C ILE A 167 -1.07 2.65 3.75
N VAL A 168 -1.38 3.11 2.54
CA VAL A 168 -2.73 3.62 2.22
C VAL A 168 -3.78 2.51 2.34
N LEU A 169 -3.52 1.31 1.83
CA LEU A 169 -4.45 0.18 1.95
C LEU A 169 -4.72 -0.18 3.42
N ILE A 170 -3.68 -0.26 4.25
CA ILE A 170 -3.82 -0.53 5.69
C ILE A 170 -4.73 0.52 6.33
N ASN A 171 -4.54 1.80 6.00
CA ASN A 171 -5.34 2.88 6.57
C ASN A 171 -6.81 2.85 6.10
N VAL A 172 -7.04 2.59 4.82
CA VAL A 172 -8.40 2.44 4.26
C VAL A 172 -9.14 1.27 4.92
N ILE A 173 -8.47 0.12 5.08
CA ILE A 173 -9.06 -1.07 5.69
C ILE A 173 -9.36 -0.82 7.17
N LYS A 174 -8.45 -0.18 7.92
CA LYS A 174 -8.67 0.21 9.33
C LYS A 174 -9.87 1.15 9.46
N SER A 175 -9.96 2.15 8.59
CA SER A 175 -11.06 3.13 8.60
C SER A 175 -12.42 2.49 8.32
N LYS A 176 -12.49 1.56 7.34
CA LYS A 176 -13.73 0.80 7.06
C LYS A 176 -14.13 -0.08 8.26
N LYS A 177 -13.19 -0.75 8.94
CA LYS A 177 -13.50 -1.57 10.13
C LYS A 177 -14.05 -0.72 11.28
N ALA A 178 -13.51 0.47 11.52
CA ALA A 178 -14.02 1.38 12.54
C ALA A 178 -15.44 1.88 12.22
N GLY A 179 -15.73 2.20 10.95
CA GLY A 179 -17.07 2.63 10.51
C GLY A 179 -18.14 1.53 10.54
N VAL A 180 -17.76 0.27 10.32
CA VAL A 180 -18.68 -0.88 10.45
C VAL A 180 -18.99 -1.17 11.93
N GLY A 181 -18.06 -0.91 12.86
CA GLY A 181 -18.29 -1.02 14.31
C GLY A 181 -19.23 0.04 14.88
N SER A 182 -19.37 1.20 14.23
CA SER A 182 -20.32 2.26 14.63
C SER A 182 -21.75 2.05 14.10
N ALA A 183 -21.99 1.05 13.24
CA ALA A 183 -23.32 0.76 12.69
C ALA A 183 -24.13 -0.25 13.52
N SER A 184 -23.66 -0.63 14.72
CA SER A 184 -24.32 -1.63 15.59
C SER A 184 -25.04 -1.03 16.81
N SER A 185 -25.29 0.28 16.87
CA SER A 185 -26.03 0.91 17.95
C SER A 185 -27.19 1.77 17.45
N ILE A 186 -28.05 1.21 16.60
CA ILE A 186 -29.44 1.65 16.44
C ILE A 186 -30.31 0.38 16.40
N LEU A 187 -30.58 -0.16 17.57
CA LEU A 187 -31.76 -0.96 17.86
C LEU A 187 -32.31 -0.41 19.18
N VAL A 188 -33.26 0.51 19.04
CA VAL A 188 -34.37 0.72 19.99
C VAL A 188 -35.62 0.74 19.13
#